data_AF-A0A432C565-F1
#
_entry.id   AF-A0A432C565-F1
#
_cell.length_a   1.000
_cell.length_b   1.000
_cell.length_c   1.000
_cell.angle_alpha   90.00
_cell.angle_beta   90.00
_cell.angle_gamma   90.00
#
_symmetry.space_group_name_H-M   'P 1'
#
loop_
_entity.id
_entity.type
_entity.pdbx_description
1 polymer ?
#
loop_
_entity_poly.entity_id
_entity_poly.type
_entity_poly.pdbx_seq_one_letter_code
_entity_poly.pdbx_strand_id
1 'polypeptide(L)'
;MTNEQTAVKATYFSIVSNTLLALIKGLAGFFGHSYALTADAIESTTDIFSSFLVLFGIKYSNKPADANHPYGHGRAEPLITFLVVGFLITSATIIAHESITNIGVPHKLPESWTLIVLGVIILWKEYSFRLVMRRSKEANSS
;
A
#
# COMPACT_ATOMS: atom_id res chain seq x y z
N MET A 1 -3.98 -18.82 -16.67
CA MET A 1 -3.49 -18.51 -15.30
C MET A 1 -4.73 -18.45 -14.41
N THR A 2 -4.74 -19.16 -13.28
CA THR A 2 -5.85 -19.03 -12.31
C THR A 2 -5.84 -17.63 -11.69
N ASN A 3 -7.02 -17.07 -11.39
CA ASN A 3 -7.16 -15.71 -10.84
C ASN A 3 -6.30 -15.49 -9.59
N GLU A 4 -6.12 -16.54 -8.77
CA GLU A 4 -5.25 -16.53 -7.60
C GLU A 4 -3.77 -16.26 -7.92
N GLN A 5 -3.24 -16.87 -8.99
CA GLN A 5 -1.85 -16.64 -9.39
C GLN A 5 -1.63 -15.21 -9.86
N THR A 6 -2.64 -14.60 -10.47
CA THR A 6 -2.63 -13.19 -10.87
C THR A 6 -2.68 -12.27 -9.64
N ALA A 7 -3.55 -12.56 -8.67
CA ALA A 7 -3.65 -11.83 -7.41
C ALA A 7 -2.33 -11.87 -6.62
N VAL A 8 -1.75 -13.07 -6.44
CA VAL A 8 -0.47 -13.24 -5.75
C VAL A 8 0.66 -12.48 -6.45
N LYS A 9 0.75 -12.55 -7.79
CA LYS A 9 1.75 -11.79 -8.56
C LYS A 9 1.55 -10.28 -8.42
N ALA A 10 0.31 -9.80 -8.42
CA ALA A 10 -0.01 -8.39 -8.21
C ALA A 10 0.38 -7.94 -6.79
N THR A 11 0.12 -8.76 -5.77
CA THR A 11 0.52 -8.48 -4.38
C THR A 11 2.04 -8.44 -4.23
N TYR A 12 2.78 -9.37 -4.84
CA TYR A 12 4.25 -9.31 -4.84
C TYR A 12 4.78 -8.06 -5.54
N PHE A 13 4.19 -7.68 -6.67
CA PHE A 13 4.53 -6.44 -7.36
C PHE A 13 4.27 -5.21 -6.48
N SER A 14 3.13 -5.19 -5.78
CA SER A 14 2.78 -4.14 -4.80
C SER A 14 3.83 -4.05 -3.68
N ILE A 15 4.19 -5.18 -3.05
CA ILE A 15 5.19 -5.22 -1.98
C ILE A 15 6.53 -4.64 -2.47
N VAL A 16 7.04 -5.10 -3.61
CA VAL A 16 8.34 -4.66 -4.14
C VAL A 16 8.30 -3.18 -4.52
N SER A 17 7.25 -2.73 -5.21
CA SER A 17 7.11 -1.33 -5.65
C SER A 17 6.99 -0.39 -4.45
N ASN A 18 6.15 -0.72 -3.47
CA ASN A 18 5.95 0.09 -2.27
C ASN A 18 7.19 0.08 -1.36
N THR A 19 7.94 -1.03 -1.30
CA THR A 19 9.22 -1.08 -0.57
C THR A 19 10.25 -0.14 -1.18
N LEU A 20 10.41 -0.17 -2.51
CA LEU A 20 11.31 0.75 -3.19
C LEU A 20 10.90 2.21 -2.99
N LEU A 21 9.60 2.50 -3.10
CA LEU A 21 9.07 3.84 -2.85
C LEU A 21 9.27 4.30 -1.41
N ALA A 22 9.02 3.45 -0.42
CA ALA A 22 9.22 3.77 0.99
C ALA A 22 10.68 4.12 1.28
N LEU A 23 11.63 3.38 0.71
CA LEU A 23 13.07 3.69 0.85
C LEU A 23 13.44 5.02 0.20
N ILE A 24 13.01 5.25 -1.04
CA ILE A 24 13.32 6.50 -1.76
C ILE A 24 12.72 7.71 -1.04
N LYS A 25 11.44 7.63 -0.65
CA LYS A 25 10.73 8.70 0.07
C LYS A 25 11.30 8.93 1.46
N GLY A 26 11.64 7.87 2.18
CA GLY A 26 12.23 7.95 3.52
C GLY A 26 13.59 8.65 3.49
N LEU A 27 14.46 8.26 2.55
CA LEU A 27 15.76 8.92 2.35
C LEU A 27 15.57 10.38 1.91
N ALA A 28 14.72 10.64 0.92
CA ALA A 28 14.48 11.99 0.43
C ALA A 28 13.78 12.90 1.45
N GLY A 29 12.89 12.37 2.29
CA GLY A 29 12.25 13.10 3.38
C GLY A 29 13.23 13.43 4.50
N PHE A 30 14.10 12.49 4.87
CA PHE A 30 15.13 12.71 5.88
C PHE A 30 16.17 13.74 5.43
N PHE A 31 16.75 13.57 4.24
CA PHE A 31 17.76 14.49 3.70
C PHE A 31 17.15 15.83 3.26
N GLY A 32 15.90 15.85 2.81
CA GLY A 32 15.21 17.05 2.33
C GLY A 32 14.46 17.82 3.42
N HIS A 33 14.52 17.35 4.68
CA HIS A 33 13.77 17.90 5.82
C HIS A 33 12.27 18.12 5.52
N SER A 34 11.68 17.24 4.70
CA SER A 34 10.32 17.40 4.19
C SER A 34 9.35 16.49 4.92
N TYR A 35 8.54 17.09 5.78
CA TYR A 35 7.44 16.40 6.49
C TYR A 35 6.47 15.72 5.52
N ALA A 36 6.21 16.33 4.35
CA ALA A 36 5.33 15.76 3.34
C ALA A 36 5.89 14.45 2.75
N LEU A 37 7.20 14.39 2.45
CA LEU A 37 7.83 13.17 1.94
C LEU A 37 7.92 12.10 3.03
N THR A 38 8.14 12.48 4.28
CA THR A 38 8.13 11.54 5.41
C THR A 38 6.74 10.93 5.61
N ALA A 39 5.67 11.74 5.54
CA ALA A 39 4.30 11.24 5.61
C ALA A 39 3.98 10.26 4.47
N ASP A 40 4.36 10.60 3.22
CA ASP A 40 4.17 9.73 2.05
C ASP A 40 5.05 8.45 2.11
N ALA A 41 6.15 8.46 2.87
CA ALA A 41 6.97 7.27 3.16
C ALA A 41 6.26 6.33 4.15
N ILE A 42 5.63 6.88 5.19
CA ILE A 42 4.82 6.13 6.17
C ILE A 42 3.61 5.49 5.47
N GLU A 43 2.96 6.22 4.56
CA GLU A 43 1.89 5.69 3.71
C GLU A 43 2.36 4.47 2.91
N SER A 44 3.48 4.58 2.18
CA SER A 44 4.02 3.42 1.44
C SER A 44 4.41 2.25 2.34
N THR A 45 4.80 2.51 3.59
CA THR A 45 5.09 1.43 4.56
C THR A 45 3.81 0.72 5.02
N THR A 46 2.73 1.48 5.21
CA THR A 46 1.38 1.00 5.51
C THR A 46 0.86 0.11 4.37
N ASP A 47 1.13 0.47 3.12
CA ASP A 47 0.76 -0.34 1.94
C ASP A 47 1.52 -1.67 1.86
N ILE A 48 2.81 -1.69 2.24
CA ILE A 48 3.59 -2.92 2.33
C ILE A 48 2.96 -3.85 3.37
N PHE A 49 2.66 -3.35 4.56
CA PHE A 49 2.05 -4.14 5.63
C PHE A 49 0.67 -4.69 5.21
N SER A 50 -0.16 -3.85 4.60
CA SER A 50 -1.47 -4.26 4.07
C SER A 50 -1.32 -5.35 2.99
N SER A 51 -0.33 -5.21 2.11
CA SER A 51 -0.04 -6.22 1.08
C SER A 51 0.40 -7.55 1.68
N PHE A 52 1.15 -7.55 2.80
CA PHE A 52 1.50 -8.77 3.53
C PHE A 52 0.26 -9.45 4.13
N LEU A 53 -0.66 -8.68 4.72
CA LEU A 53 -1.92 -9.21 5.25
C LEU A 53 -2.75 -9.87 4.14
N VAL A 54 -2.89 -9.21 2.98
CA VAL A 54 -3.57 -9.79 1.81
C VAL A 54 -2.93 -11.11 1.37
N LEU A 55 -1.60 -11.15 1.27
CA LEU A 55 -0.88 -12.37 0.87
C LEU A 55 -1.09 -13.51 1.87
N PHE A 56 -1.07 -13.19 3.18
CA PHE A 56 -1.40 -14.15 4.23
C PHE A 56 -2.84 -14.65 4.09
N GLY A 57 -3.79 -13.76 3.77
CA GLY A 57 -5.18 -14.13 3.62
C GLY A 57 -5.47 -15.01 2.43
N ILE A 58 -4.87 -14.74 1.27
CA ILE A 58 -4.97 -15.64 0.11
C ILE A 58 -4.41 -17.02 0.47
N LYS A 59 -3.24 -17.08 1.12
CA LYS A 59 -2.59 -18.35 1.49
C LYS A 59 -3.41 -19.15 2.50
N TYR A 60 -4.04 -18.49 3.46
CA TYR A 60 -4.83 -19.15 4.50
C TYR A 60 -6.23 -19.53 4.01
N SER A 61 -6.85 -18.69 3.17
CA SER A 61 -8.15 -18.96 2.52
C SER A 61 -8.10 -20.20 1.63
N ASN A 62 -6.98 -20.39 0.93
CA ASN A 62 -6.77 -21.53 0.02
C ASN A 62 -6.37 -22.83 0.71
N LYS A 63 -6.33 -22.87 2.05
CA LYS A 63 -6.06 -24.10 2.79
C LYS A 63 -7.26 -25.06 2.66
N PRO A 64 -7.04 -26.34 2.29
CA PRO A 64 -8.12 -27.31 2.17
C PRO A 64 -8.85 -27.52 3.51
N ALA A 65 -10.06 -28.05 3.46
CA ALA A 65 -10.84 -28.38 4.65
C ALA A 65 -10.06 -29.33 5.57
N ASP A 66 -10.07 -29.05 6.87
CA ASP A 66 -9.46 -29.89 7.90
C ASP A 66 -10.50 -30.28 8.96
N ALA A 67 -10.10 -31.13 9.91
CA ALA A 67 -11.00 -31.62 10.94
C ALA A 67 -11.57 -30.51 11.84
N ASN A 68 -10.87 -29.37 11.96
CA ASN A 68 -11.32 -28.22 12.74
C ASN A 68 -12.21 -27.27 11.90
N HIS A 69 -12.07 -27.28 10.57
CA HIS A 69 -12.89 -26.49 9.64
C HIS A 69 -13.45 -27.37 8.50
N PRO A 70 -14.58 -28.07 8.74
CA PRO A 70 -15.22 -28.97 7.77
C PRO A 70 -15.67 -28.28 6.48
N TYR A 71 -15.97 -26.98 6.56
CA TYR A 71 -16.41 -26.15 5.43
C TYR A 71 -15.25 -25.46 4.68
N GLY A 72 -14.00 -25.70 5.06
CA GLY A 72 -12.82 -25.04 4.47
C GLY A 72 -12.49 -23.68 5.09
N HIS A 73 -11.34 -23.11 4.68
CA HIS A 73 -10.81 -21.85 5.22
C HIS A 73 -11.19 -20.61 4.40
N GLY A 74 -12.06 -20.74 3.39
CA GLY A 74 -12.42 -19.66 2.46
C GLY A 74 -12.97 -18.39 3.13
N ARG A 75 -13.54 -18.48 4.34
CA ARG A 75 -14.02 -17.32 5.11
C ARG A 75 -12.90 -16.44 5.68
N ALA A 76 -11.65 -16.86 5.59
CA ALA A 76 -10.52 -16.08 6.06
C ALA A 76 -10.22 -14.87 5.18
N GLU A 77 -10.48 -14.95 3.87
CA GLU A 77 -10.28 -13.84 2.95
C GLU A 77 -11.09 -12.59 3.33
N PRO A 78 -12.44 -12.65 3.50
CA PRO A 78 -13.20 -11.48 3.91
C PRO A 78 -12.83 -10.97 5.31
N LEU A 79 -12.42 -11.84 6.24
CA LEU A 79 -11.95 -11.44 7.57
C LEU A 79 -10.66 -10.61 7.48
N ILE A 80 -9.74 -11.01 6.61
CA ILE A 80 -8.47 -10.31 6.40
C ILE A 80 -8.69 -9.03 5.61
N THR A 81 -9.58 -9.03 4.61
CA THR A 81 -10.01 -7.80 3.94
C THR A 81 -10.59 -6.81 4.93
N PHE A 82 -11.40 -7.27 5.89
CA PHE A 82 -11.94 -6.41 6.95
C PHE A 82 -10.84 -5.79 7.82
N LEU A 83 -9.82 -6.57 8.21
CA LEU A 83 -8.66 -6.06 8.94
C LEU A 83 -7.87 -5.01 8.14
N VAL A 84 -7.65 -5.26 6.85
CA VAL A 84 -6.96 -4.31 5.96
C VAL A 84 -7.76 -3.02 5.83
N VAL A 85 -9.07 -3.09 5.62
CA VAL A 85 -9.94 -1.90 5.55
C VAL A 85 -9.92 -1.13 6.86
N GLY A 86 -9.99 -1.81 8.00
CA GLY A 86 -9.89 -1.16 9.32
C GLY A 86 -8.57 -0.42 9.51
N PHE A 87 -7.46 -1.02 9.07
CA PHE A 87 -6.14 -0.39 9.09
C PHE A 87 -6.09 0.85 8.19
N LEU A 88 -6.63 0.77 6.97
CA LEU A 88 -6.71 1.90 6.03
C LEU A 88 -7.52 3.07 6.61
N ILE A 89 -8.69 2.80 7.21
CA ILE A 89 -9.51 3.84 7.86
C ILE A 89 -8.74 4.51 9.00
N THR A 90 -8.02 3.71 9.80
CA THR A 90 -7.23 4.22 10.91
C THR A 90 -6.11 5.14 10.41
N SER A 91 -5.33 4.70 9.42
CA SER A 91 -4.27 5.50 8.80
C SER A 91 -4.81 6.78 8.17
N ALA A 92 -5.93 6.70 7.45
CA ALA A 92 -6.58 7.87 6.85
C ALA A 92 -7.02 8.89 7.92
N THR A 93 -7.54 8.41 9.06
CA THR A 93 -7.96 9.27 10.17
C THR A 93 -6.76 9.97 10.82
N ILE A 94 -5.65 9.26 11.02
CA ILE A 94 -4.41 9.82 11.57
C ILE A 94 -3.87 10.91 10.63
N ILE A 95 -3.77 10.62 9.33
CA ILE A 95 -3.30 11.58 8.32
C ILE A 95 -4.22 12.81 8.27
N ALA A 96 -5.53 12.62 8.32
CA ALA A 96 -6.49 13.72 8.33
C ALA A 96 -6.33 14.60 9.59
N HIS A 97 -6.19 13.97 10.76
CA HIS A 97 -5.95 14.68 12.02
C HIS A 97 -4.64 15.47 11.97
N GLU A 98 -3.53 14.84 11.56
CA GLU A 98 -2.24 15.51 11.40
C GLU A 98 -2.33 16.67 10.42
N SER A 99 -3.01 16.49 9.29
CA SER A 99 -3.19 17.53 8.28
C SER A 99 -3.92 18.75 8.83
N ILE A 100 -4.99 18.55 9.61
CA ILE A 100 -5.74 19.64 10.25
C ILE A 100 -4.85 20.36 11.28
N THR A 101 -4.12 19.62 12.11
CA THR A 101 -3.25 20.22 13.12
C THR A 101 -2.07 20.98 12.51
N ASN A 102 -1.53 20.49 11.40
CA ASN A 102 -0.35 21.07 10.75
C ASN A 102 -0.69 22.25 9.81
N ILE A 103 -1.96 22.45 9.47
CA ILE A 103 -2.39 23.54 8.57
C ILE A 103 -2.08 24.94 9.13
N GLY A 104 -2.06 25.08 10.46
CA GLY A 104 -1.82 26.35 11.16
C GLY A 104 -0.37 26.57 11.60
N VAL A 105 0.52 25.59 11.40
CA VAL A 105 1.91 25.66 11.89
C VAL A 105 2.83 26.13 10.75
N PRO A 106 3.68 27.14 10.95
CA PRO A 106 4.64 27.55 9.92
C PRO A 106 5.66 26.42 9.71
N HIS A 107 5.58 25.74 8.58
CA HIS A 107 6.56 24.72 8.21
C HIS A 107 7.73 25.40 7.50
N LYS A 108 8.97 24.99 7.82
CA LYS A 108 10.14 25.38 7.02
C LYS A 108 9.92 24.88 5.59
N LEU A 109 10.14 25.77 4.62
CA LEU A 109 10.08 25.42 3.21
C LEU A 109 11.09 24.29 2.95
N PRO A 110 10.65 23.13 2.46
CA PRO A 110 11.57 22.05 2.13
C PRO A 110 12.47 22.49 0.97
N GLU A 111 13.67 21.93 0.93
CA GLU A 111 14.66 22.21 -0.09
C GLU A 111 14.10 21.97 -1.51
N SER A 112 14.38 22.88 -2.46
CA SER A 112 13.79 22.87 -3.82
C SER A 112 14.04 21.58 -4.61
N TRP A 113 15.09 20.82 -4.30
CA TRP A 113 15.37 19.54 -4.94
C TRP A 113 14.33 18.45 -4.58
N THR A 114 13.62 18.60 -3.47
CA THR A 114 12.54 17.67 -3.07
C THR A 114 11.37 17.70 -4.06
N LEU A 115 11.15 18.81 -4.77
CA LEU A 115 10.11 18.92 -5.82
C LEU A 115 10.40 18.01 -7.02
N ILE A 116 11.68 17.87 -7.40
CA ILE A 116 12.09 16.99 -8.50
C ILE A 116 11.83 15.53 -8.11
N VAL A 117 12.20 15.16 -6.88
CA VAL A 117 11.95 13.82 -6.34
C VAL A 117 10.44 13.53 -6.29
N LEU A 118 9.65 14.50 -5.84
CA LEU A 118 8.19 14.38 -5.79
C LEU A 118 7.60 14.20 -7.21
N GLY A 119 8.11 14.93 -8.21
CA GLY A 119 7.75 14.73 -9.61
C GLY A 119 8.06 13.32 -10.13
N VAL A 120 9.24 12.78 -9.81
CA VAL A 120 9.62 11.40 -10.17
C VAL A 120 8.71 10.37 -9.49
N ILE A 121 8.36 10.58 -8.22
CA ILE A 121 7.45 9.71 -7.47
C ILE A 121 6.06 9.71 -8.12
N ILE A 122 5.54 10.88 -8.51
CA ILE A 122 4.24 10.99 -9.18
C ILE A 122 4.25 10.22 -10.50
N LEU A 123 5.30 10.39 -11.32
CA LEU A 123 5.43 9.65 -12.58
C LEU A 123 5.50 8.14 -12.36
N TRP A 124 6.21 7.69 -11.32
CA TRP A 124 6.27 6.29 -10.95
C TRP A 124 4.93 5.75 -10.46
N LYS A 125 4.23 6.47 -9.56
CA LYS A 125 2.89 6.08 -9.08
C LYS A 125 1.92 5.95 -10.26
N GLU A 126 1.94 6.91 -11.19
CA GLU A 126 1.10 6.90 -12.39
C GLU A 126 1.44 5.73 -13.33
N TYR A 127 2.72 5.44 -13.54
CA TYR A 127 3.15 4.27 -14.31
C TYR A 127 2.71 2.96 -13.67
N SER A 128 2.93 2.80 -12.36
CA SER A 128 2.53 1.64 -11.57
C SER A 128 1.02 1.43 -11.63
N PHE A 129 0.24 2.51 -11.45
CA PHE A 129 -1.21 2.50 -11.56
C PHE A 129 -1.66 2.01 -12.93
N ARG A 130 -1.13 2.56 -14.03
CA ARG A 130 -1.48 2.11 -15.39
C ARG A 130 -1.13 0.64 -15.62
N LEU A 131 0.00 0.16 -15.10
CA LEU A 131 0.45 -1.21 -15.28
C LEU A 131 -0.46 -2.19 -14.52
N VAL A 132 -0.82 -1.87 -13.29
CA VAL A 132 -1.80 -2.65 -12.50
C VAL A 132 -3.18 -2.61 -13.14
N MET A 133 -3.64 -1.45 -13.62
CA MET A 133 -4.96 -1.30 -14.27
C MET A 133 -5.08 -2.12 -15.54
N ARG A 134 -4.01 -2.16 -16.35
CA ARG A 134 -3.95 -3.01 -17.55
C ARG A 134 -4.09 -4.49 -17.17
N ARG A 135 -3.36 -4.94 -16.16
CA ARG A 135 -3.46 -6.32 -15.66
C ARG A 135 -4.82 -6.65 -15.04
N SER A 136 -5.47 -5.67 -14.39
CA SER A 136 -6.82 -5.83 -13.85
C SER A 136 -7.86 -6.05 -14.96
N LYS A 137 -7.77 -5.26 -16.04
CA LYS A 137 -8.66 -5.40 -17.22
C LYS A 137 -8.44 -6.73 -17.95
N GLU A 138 -7.21 -7.20 -18.03
CA GLU A 138 -6.88 -8.52 -18.60
C GLU A 138 -7.36 -9.68 -17.72
N ALA A 139 -7.47 -9.47 -16.41
CA ALA A 139 -7.87 -10.49 -15.44
C ALA A 139 -9.39 -10.58 -15.20
N ASN A 140 -10.22 -9.68 -15.75
CA ASN A 140 -11.68 -9.60 -15.49
C ASN A 140 -12.05 -9.65 -13.99
N SER A 141 -11.16 -9.17 -13.12
CA SER A 141 -11.46 -9.01 -11.70
C SER A 141 -12.09 -7.63 -11.51
N SER A 142 -13.30 -7.61 -10.95
CA SER A 142 -13.92 -6.39 -10.39
C SER A 142 -13.14 -5.90 -9.18
#